data_AF-A0A9D6IDL5-F1
#
_entry.id   AF-A0A9D6IDL5-F1
#
_cell.length_a   1.000
_cell.length_b   1.000
_cell.length_c   1.000
_cell.angle_alpha   90.00
_cell.angle_beta   90.00
_cell.angle_gamma   90.00
#
_symmetry.space_group_name_H-M   'P 1'
#
loop_
_entity.id
_entity.type
_entity.pdbx_description
1 polymer ?
#
loop_
_entity_poly.entity_id
_entity_poly.type
_entity_poly.pdbx_seq_one_letter_code
_entity_poly.pdbx_strand_id
1 'polypeptide(L)'
;MKDMKHGGDAEKGKDEGRRAWFSPMELHPMLTHFPIAFLLGFVALDLFAWWRRRLDLAQVATGLLIAGVLSGVLAAFAGVLAFFTVQAHTDEAHVLMYWHLGVQTVALVLFGLAALLRWEGWTLPPTFGARLTGFIGALALSVGSGLGGYIVYHGGAGIDPNLLAADLRKGHGHGGQAGKEKDPMKSMKHGADGDKSKDPVKDMKHGADPDKSKDPMKDMKHGADPDKSKDPMKDMKHGAPQMVNTFAFQPFGKTPPDDGAVRGMVKANGTILRMNPDGSNLEVYAWGLRNPFGVMWGPDGKLYAADNGYDERGSRPIANAPDCLWEIKKDAWYGFPDYAGGIPVTDAQFQPEQGPAPKMLMRDVPMAEKPLLTLGPHAGAAKMDFSRNATFGFKGQLFLAMVGDMKPITGRNEERSGFEVVRIDPETLKVETFFKAKKSALGPKGLEYVTTAGPRRPVGVRFSPDGKALYVVDLGALAITTTAIGPTPRPFPRTGVVWRITRIESAAP
;
A
#
# COMPACT_ATOMS: atom_id res chain seq x y z
N MET A 1 -37.36 -27.27 -52.88
CA MET A 1 -38.43 -27.94 -52.12
C MET A 1 -38.19 -27.68 -50.65
N LYS A 2 -39.25 -27.27 -49.95
CA LYS A 2 -39.30 -27.06 -48.50
C LYS A 2 -38.90 -28.34 -47.77
N ASP A 3 -38.28 -28.23 -46.61
CA ASP A 3 -38.94 -28.65 -45.37
C ASP A 3 -38.21 -28.12 -44.12
N MET A 4 -38.98 -27.40 -43.30
CA MET A 4 -38.69 -27.05 -41.92
C MET A 4 -39.25 -28.17 -41.02
N LYS A 5 -38.54 -28.57 -39.96
CA LYS A 5 -38.96 -28.34 -38.55
C LYS A 5 -38.05 -29.02 -37.52
N HIS A 6 -37.69 -28.20 -36.53
CA HIS A 6 -37.57 -28.43 -35.08
C HIS A 6 -36.72 -29.58 -34.48
N GLY A 7 -35.69 -29.17 -33.74
CA GLY A 7 -35.75 -29.12 -32.26
C GLY A 7 -35.02 -30.22 -31.50
N GLY A 8 -34.21 -29.82 -30.51
CA GLY A 8 -33.85 -30.68 -29.37
C GLY A 8 -32.38 -30.67 -28.99
N ASP A 9 -32.04 -29.84 -28.01
CA ASP A 9 -30.77 -29.88 -27.26
C ASP A 9 -30.56 -31.23 -26.56
N ALA A 10 -29.34 -31.75 -26.61
CA ALA A 10 -28.84 -32.74 -25.65
C ALA A 10 -27.30 -32.74 -25.64
N GLU A 11 -26.72 -31.76 -24.94
CA GLU A 11 -25.39 -31.92 -24.33
C GLU A 11 -25.58 -32.68 -23.01
N LYS A 12 -24.88 -33.81 -22.84
CA LYS A 12 -24.62 -34.40 -21.52
C LYS A 12 -23.16 -34.79 -21.43
N GLY A 13 -22.51 -34.20 -20.44
CA GLY A 13 -21.07 -34.21 -20.24
C GLY A 13 -20.51 -35.53 -19.74
N LYS A 14 -19.22 -35.70 -20.02
CA LYS A 14 -18.31 -36.60 -19.31
C LYS A 14 -16.96 -35.91 -19.26
N ASP A 15 -16.73 -35.21 -18.15
CA ASP A 15 -15.47 -35.18 -17.39
C ASP A 15 -15.58 -34.14 -16.26
N GLU A 16 -16.52 -34.38 -15.34
CA GLU A 16 -16.41 -33.83 -13.99
C GLU A 16 -15.49 -34.75 -13.18
N GLY A 17 -14.19 -34.45 -13.23
CA GLY A 17 -13.25 -34.99 -12.25
C GLY A 17 -13.71 -34.59 -10.86
N ARG A 18 -13.98 -35.58 -10.00
CA ARG A 18 -14.38 -35.44 -8.59
C ARG A 18 -13.70 -34.23 -7.92
N ARG A 19 -14.42 -33.12 -7.75
CA ARG A 19 -14.09 -32.12 -6.74
C ARG A 19 -14.18 -32.82 -5.39
N ALA A 20 -13.08 -32.87 -4.65
CA ALA A 20 -13.15 -33.25 -3.25
C ALA A 20 -14.15 -32.33 -2.56
N TRP A 21 -15.12 -32.88 -1.84
CA TRP A 21 -16.17 -32.12 -1.14
C TRP A 21 -15.61 -31.29 0.04
N PHE A 22 -14.30 -31.36 0.26
CA PHE A 22 -13.62 -30.84 1.44
C PHE A 22 -12.22 -30.37 1.06
N SER A 23 -11.85 -29.16 1.47
CA SER A 23 -10.50 -28.61 1.29
C SER A 23 -9.66 -28.78 2.56
N PRO A 24 -8.36 -29.14 2.48
CA PRO A 24 -7.50 -29.30 3.65
C PRO A 24 -7.48 -28.10 4.62
N MET A 25 -7.64 -26.88 4.10
CA MET A 25 -7.74 -25.63 4.86
C MET A 25 -9.03 -25.50 5.70
N GLU A 26 -10.07 -26.26 5.39
CA GLU A 26 -11.35 -26.25 6.12
C GLU A 26 -11.31 -27.13 7.39
N LEU A 27 -10.29 -28.00 7.53
CA LEU A 27 -10.13 -28.86 8.71
C LEU A 27 -9.86 -28.05 9.98
N HIS A 28 -9.13 -26.94 9.87
CA HIS A 28 -8.80 -26.10 11.03
C HIS A 28 -10.05 -25.46 11.65
N PRO A 29 -10.88 -24.69 10.93
CA PRO A 29 -12.11 -24.13 11.50
C PRO A 29 -13.11 -25.20 11.93
N MET A 30 -13.12 -26.39 11.31
CA MET A 30 -13.94 -27.51 11.77
C MET A 30 -13.53 -27.98 13.17
N LEU A 31 -12.22 -28.09 13.45
CA LEU A 31 -11.70 -28.69 14.67
C LEU A 31 -11.52 -27.72 15.84
N THR A 32 -11.40 -26.40 15.61
CA THR A 32 -11.07 -25.41 16.65
C THR A 32 -12.13 -25.27 17.74
N HIS A 33 -13.39 -25.60 17.46
CA HIS A 33 -14.50 -25.49 18.41
C HIS A 33 -14.34 -26.43 19.62
N PHE A 34 -13.80 -27.62 19.42
CA PHE A 34 -13.61 -28.64 20.47
C PHE A 34 -12.63 -28.19 21.57
N PRO A 35 -11.36 -27.83 21.27
CA PRO A 35 -10.45 -27.39 22.31
C PRO A 35 -10.93 -26.11 22.98
N ILE A 36 -11.54 -25.17 22.24
CA ILE A 36 -12.09 -23.94 22.84
C ILE A 36 -13.14 -24.29 23.90
N ALA A 37 -14.12 -25.13 23.55
CA ALA A 37 -15.19 -25.51 24.46
C ALA A 37 -14.65 -26.30 25.67
N PHE A 38 -13.78 -27.29 25.45
CA PHE A 38 -13.26 -28.13 26.52
C PHE A 38 -12.31 -27.38 27.46
N LEU A 39 -11.40 -26.55 26.95
CA LEU A 39 -10.41 -25.85 27.76
C LEU A 39 -11.02 -24.67 28.55
N LEU A 40 -11.94 -23.91 27.95
CA LEU A 40 -12.68 -22.88 28.69
C LEU A 40 -13.68 -23.51 29.68
N GLY A 41 -14.34 -24.59 29.27
CA GLY A 41 -15.21 -25.37 30.15
C GLY A 41 -14.46 -25.96 31.34
N PHE A 42 -13.24 -26.47 31.14
CA PHE A 42 -12.33 -26.88 32.20
C PHE A 42 -12.10 -25.76 33.20
N VAL A 43 -11.67 -24.56 32.78
CA VAL A 43 -11.35 -23.47 33.71
C VAL A 43 -12.60 -23.03 34.46
N ALA A 44 -13.74 -22.89 33.79
CA ALA A 44 -14.99 -22.52 34.42
C ALA A 44 -15.44 -23.55 35.47
N LEU A 45 -15.41 -24.84 35.12
CA LEU A 45 -15.81 -25.92 36.02
C LEU A 45 -14.83 -26.09 37.18
N ASP A 46 -13.52 -25.93 36.95
CA ASP A 46 -12.49 -26.04 37.98
C ASP A 46 -12.58 -24.90 39.01
N LEU A 47 -12.85 -23.67 38.56
CA LEU A 47 -13.13 -22.53 39.44
C LEU A 47 -14.41 -22.73 40.24
N PHE A 48 -15.47 -23.22 39.60
CA PHE A 48 -16.73 -23.53 40.28
C PHE A 48 -16.57 -24.66 41.31
N ALA A 49 -15.87 -25.72 40.94
CA ALA A 49 -15.53 -26.84 41.82
C ALA A 49 -14.72 -26.38 43.03
N TRP A 50 -13.75 -25.49 42.82
CA TRP A 50 -12.96 -24.89 43.89
C TRP A 50 -13.82 -24.03 44.83
N TRP A 51 -14.67 -23.17 44.29
CA TRP A 51 -15.60 -22.33 45.07
C TRP A 51 -16.59 -23.18 45.90
N ARG A 52 -17.12 -24.25 45.31
CA ARG A 52 -18.08 -25.16 45.96
C ARG A 52 -17.43 -26.29 46.77
N ARG A 53 -16.09 -26.36 46.79
CA ARG A 53 -15.29 -27.42 47.44
C ARG A 53 -15.70 -28.83 47.01
N ARG A 54 -15.98 -29.01 45.72
CA ARG A 54 -16.44 -30.28 45.11
C ARG A 54 -15.33 -30.96 44.32
N LEU A 55 -14.72 -31.99 44.92
CA LEU A 55 -13.61 -32.73 44.32
C LEU A 55 -14.02 -33.52 43.08
N ASP A 56 -15.24 -34.06 43.09
CA ASP A 56 -15.84 -34.77 41.97
C ASP A 56 -15.98 -33.90 40.71
N LEU A 57 -16.36 -32.63 40.87
CA LEU A 57 -16.41 -31.69 39.75
C LEU A 57 -15.01 -31.29 39.25
N ALA A 58 -14.01 -31.24 40.14
CA ALA A 58 -12.62 -30.99 39.75
C ALA A 58 -12.01 -32.16 38.95
N GLN A 59 -12.45 -33.40 39.21
CA GLN A 59 -12.09 -34.57 38.42
C GLN A 59 -12.67 -34.50 37.01
N VAL A 60 -13.96 -34.14 36.90
CA VAL A 60 -14.62 -33.91 35.60
C VAL A 60 -13.93 -32.77 34.83
N ALA A 61 -13.59 -31.66 35.50
CA ALA A 61 -12.85 -30.56 34.89
C ALA A 61 -11.50 -31.03 34.34
N THR A 62 -10.80 -31.91 35.06
CA THR A 62 -9.53 -32.47 34.59
C THR A 62 -9.72 -33.41 33.38
N GLY A 63 -10.85 -34.12 33.30
CA GLY A 63 -11.23 -34.84 32.08
C GLY A 63 -11.42 -33.90 30.87
N LEU A 64 -12.08 -32.75 31.08
CA LEU A 64 -12.22 -31.71 30.05
C LEU A 64 -10.87 -31.13 29.64
N LEU A 65 -9.94 -30.93 30.59
CA LEU A 65 -8.59 -30.48 30.30
C LEU A 65 -7.85 -31.45 29.36
N ILE A 66 -7.88 -32.76 29.66
CA ILE A 66 -7.23 -33.77 28.82
C ILE A 66 -7.86 -33.82 27.43
N ALA A 67 -9.19 -33.86 27.34
CA ALA A 67 -9.92 -33.83 26.07
C ALA A 67 -9.61 -32.55 25.26
N GLY A 68 -9.50 -31.41 25.94
CA GLY A 68 -9.14 -30.12 25.36
C GLY A 68 -7.70 -30.08 24.82
N VAL A 69 -6.73 -30.64 25.54
CA VAL A 69 -5.34 -30.74 25.07
C VAL A 69 -5.24 -31.66 23.86
N LEU A 70 -5.87 -32.84 23.90
CA LEU A 70 -5.85 -33.79 22.79
C LEU A 70 -6.49 -33.21 21.52
N SER A 71 -7.68 -32.61 21.65
CA SER A 71 -8.32 -31.92 20.52
C SER A 71 -7.57 -30.67 20.07
N GLY A 72 -6.87 -29.99 20.98
CA GLY A 72 -6.01 -28.85 20.70
C GLY A 72 -4.80 -29.20 19.84
N VAL A 73 -4.17 -30.35 20.10
CA VAL A 73 -3.09 -30.89 19.26
C VAL A 73 -3.59 -31.19 17.84
N LEU A 74 -4.76 -31.82 17.71
CA LEU A 74 -5.38 -32.08 16.40
C LEU A 74 -5.71 -30.78 15.64
N ALA A 75 -6.28 -29.79 16.34
CA ALA A 75 -6.57 -28.49 15.76
C ALA A 75 -5.29 -27.73 15.35
N ALA A 76 -4.19 -27.88 16.10
CA ALA A 76 -2.89 -27.30 15.77
C ALA A 76 -2.30 -27.92 14.50
N PHE A 77 -2.35 -29.26 14.34
CA PHE A 77 -1.94 -29.91 13.09
C PHE A 77 -2.77 -29.43 11.89
N ALA A 78 -4.09 -29.36 12.04
CA ALA A 78 -4.96 -28.82 10.99
C ALA A 78 -4.66 -27.33 10.71
N GLY A 79 -4.27 -26.56 11.73
CA GLY A 79 -3.87 -25.16 11.59
C GLY A 79 -2.57 -24.97 10.82
N VAL A 80 -1.57 -25.82 11.07
CA VAL A 80 -0.32 -25.84 10.28
C VAL A 80 -0.61 -26.21 8.82
N LEU A 81 -1.48 -27.19 8.58
CA LEU A 81 -1.90 -27.53 7.22
C LEU A 81 -2.59 -26.34 6.54
N ALA A 82 -3.55 -25.71 7.22
CA ALA A 82 -4.25 -24.52 6.73
C ALA A 82 -3.29 -23.34 6.45
N PHE A 83 -2.24 -23.18 7.25
CA PHE A 83 -1.22 -22.15 7.07
C PHE A 83 -0.51 -22.24 5.71
N PHE A 84 -0.28 -23.46 5.22
CA PHE A 84 0.35 -23.70 3.91
C PHE A 84 -0.66 -23.81 2.77
N THR A 85 -1.92 -24.19 3.03
CA THR A 85 -2.90 -24.40 1.96
C THR A 85 -3.81 -23.19 1.70
N VAL A 86 -3.80 -22.17 2.56
CA VAL A 86 -4.63 -20.98 2.36
C VAL A 86 -4.18 -20.20 1.11
N GLN A 87 -5.15 -19.88 0.26
CA GLN A 87 -4.89 -19.34 -1.08
C GLN A 87 -4.84 -17.81 -1.12
N ALA A 88 -5.77 -17.14 -0.43
CA ALA A 88 -5.88 -15.69 -0.42
C ALA A 88 -6.12 -15.17 1.00
N HIS A 89 -5.34 -14.15 1.38
CA HIS A 89 -5.47 -13.38 2.61
C HIS A 89 -4.69 -12.07 2.47
N THR A 90 -5.03 -11.06 3.27
CA THR A 90 -4.30 -9.78 3.31
C THR A 90 -2.89 -9.93 3.88
N ASP A 91 -1.97 -9.02 3.55
CA ASP A 91 -0.62 -9.01 4.14
C ASP A 91 -0.66 -8.83 5.68
N GLU A 92 -1.65 -8.08 6.18
CA GLU A 92 -1.90 -7.96 7.62
C GLU A 92 -2.33 -9.28 8.24
N ALA A 93 -3.26 -10.00 7.60
CA ALA A 93 -3.66 -11.33 8.03
C ALA A 93 -2.49 -12.31 8.00
N HIS A 94 -1.60 -12.19 7.02
CA HIS A 94 -0.38 -13.01 6.95
C HIS A 94 0.49 -12.87 8.19
N VAL A 95 0.73 -11.64 8.65
CA VAL A 95 1.49 -11.38 9.88
C VAL A 95 0.73 -11.88 11.11
N LEU A 96 -0.59 -11.67 11.16
CA LEU A 96 -1.42 -12.12 12.27
C LEU A 96 -1.51 -13.65 12.36
N MET A 97 -1.38 -14.39 11.26
CA MET A 97 -1.30 -15.86 11.27
C MET A 97 -0.10 -16.38 12.08
N TYR A 98 1.07 -15.73 11.99
CA TYR A 98 2.22 -16.08 12.82
C TYR A 98 1.98 -15.80 14.31
N TRP A 99 1.36 -14.65 14.63
CA TRP A 99 0.98 -14.33 16.00
C TRP A 99 -0.06 -15.28 16.57
N HIS A 100 -1.07 -15.63 15.76
CA HIS A 100 -2.07 -16.62 16.10
C HIS A 100 -1.41 -17.98 16.40
N LEU A 101 -0.52 -18.46 15.53
CA LEU A 101 0.23 -19.70 15.74
C LEU A 101 1.04 -19.66 17.04
N GLY A 102 1.79 -18.57 17.27
CA GLY A 102 2.61 -18.40 18.47
C GLY A 102 1.79 -18.39 19.76
N VAL A 103 0.74 -17.57 19.83
CA VAL A 103 -0.13 -17.45 21.01
C VAL A 103 -0.87 -18.76 21.29
N GLN A 104 -1.38 -19.43 20.26
CA GLN A 104 -2.07 -20.72 20.43
C GLN A 104 -1.12 -21.84 20.83
N THR A 105 0.13 -21.81 20.38
CA THR A 105 1.17 -22.75 20.85
C THR A 105 1.44 -22.55 22.34
N VAL A 106 1.58 -21.29 22.78
CA VAL A 106 1.75 -20.97 24.22
C VAL A 106 0.55 -21.44 25.02
N ALA A 107 -0.68 -21.19 24.56
CA ALA A 107 -1.89 -21.65 25.22
C ALA A 107 -1.90 -23.19 25.37
N LEU A 108 -1.59 -23.92 24.29
CA LEU A 108 -1.57 -25.38 24.29
C LEU A 108 -0.49 -25.94 25.23
N VAL A 109 0.69 -25.33 25.27
CA VAL A 109 1.77 -25.71 26.21
C VAL A 109 1.33 -25.46 27.66
N LEU A 110 0.71 -24.33 27.96
CA LEU A 110 0.23 -24.02 29.32
C LEU A 110 -0.84 -25.03 29.79
N PHE A 111 -1.78 -25.40 28.92
CA PHE A 111 -2.76 -26.43 29.25
C PHE A 111 -2.14 -27.84 29.32
N GLY A 112 -1.14 -28.15 28.49
CA GLY A 112 -0.37 -29.39 28.58
C GLY A 112 0.38 -29.50 29.91
N LEU A 113 1.03 -28.42 30.36
CA LEU A 113 1.66 -28.34 31.67
C LEU A 113 0.64 -28.49 32.80
N ALA A 114 -0.52 -27.83 32.71
CA ALA A 114 -1.60 -28.00 33.68
C ALA A 114 -2.11 -29.45 33.73
N ALA A 115 -2.16 -30.14 32.58
CA ALA A 115 -2.55 -31.54 32.50
C ALA A 115 -1.49 -32.46 33.13
N LEU A 116 -0.20 -32.23 32.85
CA LEU A 116 0.91 -32.99 33.45
C LEU A 116 0.95 -32.82 34.98
N LEU A 117 0.80 -31.59 35.47
CA LEU A 117 0.74 -31.30 36.90
C LEU A 117 -0.46 -31.95 37.61
N ARG A 118 -1.47 -32.39 36.85
CA ARG A 118 -2.67 -33.08 37.35
C ARG A 118 -2.68 -34.58 37.07
N TRP A 119 -1.77 -35.08 36.22
CA TRP A 119 -1.77 -36.45 35.70
C TRP A 119 -1.58 -37.50 36.80
N GLU A 120 -0.61 -37.29 37.70
CA GLU A 120 -0.31 -38.22 38.80
C GLU A 120 -1.26 -38.08 40.00
N GLY A 121 -1.96 -36.95 40.11
CA GLY A 121 -2.79 -36.57 41.27
C GLY A 121 -4.26 -36.44 40.95
N TRP A 122 -4.80 -37.24 40.01
CA TRP A 122 -6.17 -37.04 39.50
C TRP A 122 -7.27 -37.23 40.57
N THR A 123 -6.95 -37.86 41.70
CA THR A 123 -7.85 -38.00 42.87
C THR A 123 -7.64 -36.94 43.94
N LEU A 124 -6.68 -36.03 43.76
CA LEU A 124 -6.34 -34.99 44.72
C LEU A 124 -6.85 -33.61 44.28
N PRO A 125 -7.07 -32.67 45.23
CA PRO A 125 -7.42 -31.31 44.89
C PRO A 125 -6.32 -30.67 44.02
N PRO A 126 -6.67 -29.97 42.93
CA PRO A 126 -5.67 -29.27 42.12
C PRO A 126 -4.86 -28.27 42.93
N THR A 127 -3.55 -28.20 42.66
CA THR A 127 -2.68 -27.21 43.30
C THR A 127 -2.98 -25.81 42.78
N PHE A 128 -2.61 -24.78 43.55
CA PHE A 128 -2.74 -23.39 43.10
C PHE A 128 -2.00 -23.13 41.77
N GLY A 129 -0.79 -23.67 41.61
CA GLY A 129 -0.01 -23.57 40.37
C GLY A 129 -0.70 -24.19 39.16
N ALA A 130 -1.36 -25.35 39.32
CA ALA A 130 -2.13 -26.00 38.26
C ALA A 130 -3.39 -25.20 37.87
N ARG A 131 -3.98 -24.43 38.78
CA ARG A 131 -5.10 -23.52 38.47
C ARG A 131 -4.62 -22.26 37.75
N LEU A 132 -3.55 -21.66 38.26
CA LEU A 132 -2.97 -20.44 37.69
C LEU A 132 -2.51 -20.65 36.25
N THR A 133 -1.84 -21.77 35.97
CA THR A 133 -1.43 -22.16 34.61
C THR A 133 -2.62 -22.33 33.68
N GLY A 134 -3.69 -23.02 34.13
CA GLY A 134 -4.93 -23.15 33.36
C GLY A 134 -5.62 -21.81 33.07
N PHE A 135 -5.65 -20.91 34.04
CA PHE A 135 -6.24 -19.57 33.88
C PHE A 135 -5.46 -18.71 32.87
N ILE A 136 -4.12 -18.69 32.96
CA ILE A 136 -3.27 -17.98 31.99
C ILE A 136 -3.41 -18.62 30.60
N GLY A 137 -3.50 -19.95 30.53
CA GLY A 137 -3.80 -20.66 29.29
C GLY A 137 -5.13 -20.23 28.66
N ALA A 138 -6.18 -20.04 29.46
CA ALA A 138 -7.48 -19.57 28.97
C ALA A 138 -7.45 -18.14 28.44
N LEU A 139 -6.67 -17.25 29.07
CA LEU A 139 -6.45 -15.89 28.55
C LEU A 139 -5.73 -15.94 27.20
N ALA A 140 -4.64 -16.70 27.11
CA ALA A 140 -3.91 -16.87 25.85
C ALA A 140 -4.79 -17.47 24.75
N LEU A 141 -5.56 -18.52 25.07
CA LEU A 141 -6.52 -19.14 24.16
C LEU A 141 -7.57 -18.14 23.65
N SER A 142 -8.09 -17.28 24.53
CA SER A 142 -9.09 -16.27 24.17
C SER A 142 -8.50 -15.21 23.24
N VAL A 143 -7.29 -14.72 23.53
CA VAL A 143 -6.58 -13.77 22.66
C VAL A 143 -6.27 -14.41 21.30
N GLY A 144 -5.72 -15.62 21.29
CA GLY A 144 -5.42 -16.37 20.08
C GLY A 144 -6.68 -16.64 19.22
N SER A 145 -7.81 -16.96 19.86
CA SER A 145 -9.09 -17.16 19.18
C SER A 145 -9.64 -15.86 18.58
N GLY A 146 -9.47 -14.73 19.27
CA GLY A 146 -9.80 -13.40 18.75
C GLY A 146 -8.98 -13.04 17.50
N LEU A 147 -7.67 -13.32 17.53
CA LEU A 147 -6.80 -13.18 16.34
C LEU A 147 -7.26 -14.08 15.19
N GLY A 148 -7.62 -15.33 15.48
CA GLY A 148 -8.15 -16.28 14.49
C GLY A 148 -9.42 -15.75 13.81
N GLY A 149 -10.35 -15.20 14.58
CA GLY A 149 -11.54 -14.54 14.04
C GLY A 149 -11.21 -13.36 13.13
N TYR A 150 -10.25 -12.51 13.52
CA TYR A 150 -9.84 -11.38 12.69
C TYR A 150 -9.24 -11.84 11.35
N ILE A 151 -8.35 -12.85 11.38
CA ILE A 151 -7.71 -13.43 10.19
C ILE A 151 -8.75 -13.92 9.17
N VAL A 152 -9.84 -14.54 9.63
CA VAL A 152 -10.92 -15.02 8.75
C VAL A 152 -11.80 -13.86 8.28
N TYR A 153 -12.39 -13.09 9.20
CA TYR A 153 -13.45 -12.13 8.87
C TYR A 153 -12.93 -10.83 8.24
N HIS A 154 -11.73 -10.39 8.60
CA HIS A 154 -11.14 -9.14 8.08
C HIS A 154 -9.96 -9.42 7.14
N GLY A 155 -9.27 -10.54 7.35
CA GLY A 155 -8.14 -10.98 6.54
C GLY A 155 -8.52 -11.74 5.28
N GLY A 156 -9.74 -12.27 5.18
CA GLY A 156 -10.23 -13.06 4.06
C GLY A 156 -9.65 -14.48 3.99
N ALA A 157 -8.88 -14.90 4.99
CA ALA A 157 -8.28 -16.23 5.02
C ALA A 157 -9.36 -17.31 5.11
N GLY A 158 -9.36 -18.25 4.15
CA GLY A 158 -10.36 -19.31 4.06
C GLY A 158 -11.60 -18.96 3.24
N ILE A 159 -11.65 -17.78 2.61
CA ILE A 159 -12.70 -17.40 1.65
C ILE A 159 -12.22 -17.72 0.22
N ASP A 160 -13.10 -18.26 -0.62
CA ASP A 160 -12.81 -18.50 -2.04
C ASP A 160 -12.31 -17.19 -2.70
N PRO A 161 -11.11 -17.17 -3.30
CA PRO A 161 -10.57 -15.99 -3.95
C PRO A 161 -11.51 -15.35 -4.99
N ASN A 162 -12.37 -16.15 -5.63
CA ASN A 162 -13.33 -15.65 -6.61
C ASN A 162 -14.43 -14.80 -5.98
N LEU A 163 -14.72 -14.99 -4.69
CA LEU A 163 -15.68 -14.19 -3.92
C LEU A 163 -15.03 -12.90 -3.36
N LEU A 164 -13.71 -12.83 -3.35
CA LEU A 164 -12.96 -11.66 -2.88
C LEU A 164 -12.83 -10.60 -3.99
N ALA A 165 -12.80 -9.33 -3.59
CA ALA A 165 -12.52 -8.21 -4.50
C ALA A 165 -11.14 -8.37 -5.16
N ALA A 166 -10.97 -7.85 -6.38
CA ALA A 166 -9.78 -8.09 -7.21
C ALA A 166 -8.43 -7.77 -6.53
N ASP A 167 -8.42 -6.79 -5.62
CA ASP A 167 -7.23 -6.39 -4.87
C ASP A 167 -6.86 -7.38 -3.75
N LEU A 168 -7.82 -8.13 -3.22
CA LEU A 168 -7.64 -9.17 -2.21
C LEU A 168 -7.24 -10.53 -2.82
N ARG A 169 -7.40 -10.71 -4.13
CA ARG A 169 -7.00 -11.92 -4.86
C ARG A 169 -5.48 -12.05 -5.03
N LYS A 170 -4.73 -10.96 -4.90
CA LYS A 170 -3.27 -10.90 -5.16
C LYS A 170 -2.42 -11.26 -3.92
N GLY A 171 -2.96 -12.00 -2.96
CA GLY A 171 -2.28 -12.33 -1.71
C GLY A 171 -1.17 -13.38 -1.86
N HIS A 172 -0.20 -13.32 -0.95
CA HIS A 172 0.93 -14.26 -0.81
C HIS A 172 0.44 -15.69 -0.52
N GLY A 173 0.31 -16.53 -1.56
CA GLY A 173 0.01 -17.95 -1.41
C GLY A 173 1.26 -18.77 -1.11
N HIS A 174 1.25 -19.57 -0.05
CA HIS A 174 2.30 -20.54 0.27
C HIS A 174 2.08 -21.85 -0.50
N GLY A 175 2.03 -21.77 -1.83
CA GLY A 175 1.71 -22.92 -2.68
C GLY A 175 2.58 -22.99 -3.92
N GLY A 176 3.75 -23.61 -3.81
CA GLY A 176 4.51 -24.07 -4.96
C GLY A 176 3.83 -25.28 -5.61
N GLN A 177 2.95 -25.06 -6.58
CA GLN A 177 2.71 -26.02 -7.66
C GLN A 177 2.27 -25.28 -8.93
N ALA A 178 3.11 -25.36 -9.95
CA ALA A 178 2.79 -24.95 -11.31
C ALA A 178 1.71 -25.90 -11.88
N GLY A 179 0.45 -25.53 -11.73
CA GLY A 179 -0.66 -26.08 -12.50
C GLY A 179 -0.96 -25.16 -13.68
N LYS A 180 -0.75 -25.62 -14.91
CA LYS A 180 -1.29 -24.98 -16.12
C LYS A 180 -2.82 -25.01 -16.04
N GLU A 181 -3.45 -23.95 -15.56
CA GLU A 181 -4.89 -23.77 -15.72
C GLU A 181 -5.18 -23.14 -17.09
N LYS A 182 -6.03 -23.82 -17.86
CA LYS A 182 -6.51 -23.36 -19.16
C LYS A 182 -7.43 -22.17 -18.95
N ASP A 183 -7.11 -21.09 -19.66
CA ASP A 183 -7.91 -19.89 -19.82
C ASP A 183 -9.41 -20.18 -20.06
N PRO A 184 -10.32 -19.84 -19.13
CA PRO A 184 -11.75 -20.04 -19.29
C PRO A 184 -12.42 -19.01 -20.22
N MET A 185 -11.66 -18.09 -20.84
CA MET A 185 -12.21 -17.17 -21.86
C MET A 185 -12.28 -17.76 -23.28
N LYS A 186 -11.90 -19.03 -23.50
CA LYS A 186 -11.87 -19.63 -24.84
C LYS A 186 -13.14 -20.37 -25.31
N SER A 187 -14.22 -20.45 -24.52
CA SER A 187 -15.41 -21.21 -24.90
C SER A 187 -16.76 -20.46 -24.90
N MET A 188 -16.79 -19.14 -24.73
CA MET A 188 -18.04 -18.39 -24.97
C MET A 188 -18.21 -18.08 -26.46
N LYS A 189 -19.03 -18.90 -27.14
CA LYS A 189 -19.63 -18.51 -28.42
C LYS A 189 -20.62 -17.37 -28.14
N HIS A 190 -20.27 -16.17 -28.57
CA HIS A 190 -21.19 -15.03 -28.62
C HIS A 190 -22.29 -15.30 -29.65
N GLY A 191 -23.50 -15.61 -29.17
CA GLY A 191 -24.75 -15.41 -29.89
C GLY A 191 -25.40 -14.13 -29.39
N ALA A 192 -25.16 -13.02 -30.08
CA ALA A 192 -25.99 -11.81 -30.04
C ALA A 192 -25.61 -10.95 -31.25
N ASP A 193 -26.62 -10.49 -31.96
CA ASP A 193 -26.55 -9.96 -33.31
C ASP A 193 -25.74 -8.67 -33.43
N GLY A 194 -25.11 -8.52 -34.59
CA GLY A 194 -24.08 -7.53 -34.89
C GLY A 194 -24.51 -6.08 -34.66
N ASP A 195 -23.83 -5.44 -33.72
CA ASP A 195 -23.49 -4.03 -33.89
C ASP A 195 -22.41 -3.93 -34.98
N LYS A 196 -22.66 -3.09 -35.99
CA LYS A 196 -21.76 -2.82 -37.11
C LYS A 196 -20.82 -1.65 -36.83
N SER A 197 -20.59 -1.30 -35.56
CA SER A 197 -19.53 -0.37 -35.20
C SER A 197 -18.17 -1.04 -35.38
N LYS A 198 -17.32 -0.45 -36.24
CA LYS A 198 -15.93 -0.90 -36.41
C LYS A 198 -15.20 -0.66 -35.09
N ASP A 199 -14.71 -1.72 -34.47
CA ASP A 199 -13.77 -1.69 -33.36
C ASP A 199 -12.51 -0.91 -33.77
N PRO A 200 -12.27 0.31 -33.24
CA PRO A 200 -11.13 1.14 -33.65
C PRO A 200 -9.80 0.68 -33.03
N VAL A 201 -9.81 -0.34 -32.16
CA VAL A 201 -8.62 -0.82 -31.46
C VAL A 201 -7.88 -1.91 -32.24
N LYS A 202 -8.57 -2.67 -33.10
CA LYS A 202 -7.95 -3.76 -33.88
C LYS A 202 -7.12 -3.30 -35.08
N ASP A 203 -7.36 -2.10 -35.58
CA ASP A 203 -6.66 -1.53 -36.74
C ASP A 203 -5.54 -0.53 -36.35
N MET A 204 -5.26 -0.36 -35.05
CA MET A 204 -4.09 0.41 -34.61
C MET A 204 -2.82 -0.34 -35.01
N LYS A 205 -2.26 0.02 -36.17
CA LYS A 205 -0.86 -0.24 -36.48
C LYS A 205 -0.03 0.31 -35.33
N HIS A 206 0.73 -0.56 -34.65
CA HIS A 206 1.86 -0.16 -33.82
C HIS A 206 2.86 0.55 -34.73
N GLY A 207 2.66 1.85 -34.90
CA GLY A 207 3.31 2.67 -35.90
C GLY A 207 3.74 3.99 -35.31
N ALA A 208 4.58 3.93 -34.28
CA ALA A 208 5.65 4.89 -34.16
C ALA A 208 6.92 4.10 -34.49
N ASP A 209 7.42 4.30 -35.72
CA ASP A 209 8.80 3.98 -36.05
C ASP A 209 9.67 4.75 -35.03
N PRO A 210 10.38 4.07 -34.12
CA PRO A 210 11.18 4.73 -33.08
C PRO A 210 12.28 5.62 -33.69
N ASP A 211 12.56 5.48 -34.99
CA ASP A 211 13.52 6.32 -35.69
C ASP A 211 12.96 7.66 -36.20
N LYS A 212 11.63 7.81 -36.32
CA LYS A 212 10.99 9.01 -36.90
C LYS A 212 10.30 9.92 -35.89
N SER A 213 10.15 9.51 -34.63
CA SER A 213 9.82 10.46 -33.57
C SER A 213 11.04 11.32 -33.29
N LYS A 214 10.85 12.64 -33.19
CA LYS A 214 11.78 13.54 -32.49
C LYS A 214 11.71 13.27 -30.99
N ASP A 215 11.88 12.00 -30.59
CA ASP A 215 11.79 11.58 -29.20
C ASP A 215 13.01 12.15 -28.46
N PRO A 216 12.82 13.07 -27.50
CA PRO A 216 13.91 13.63 -26.72
C PRO A 216 14.61 12.58 -25.84
N MET A 217 14.08 11.34 -25.77
CA MET A 217 14.58 10.22 -24.98
C MET A 217 15.48 9.25 -25.78
N LYS A 218 15.95 9.60 -27.00
CA LYS A 218 16.84 8.72 -27.79
C LYS A 218 18.14 8.42 -27.04
N ASP A 219 18.28 7.16 -26.64
CA ASP A 219 19.47 6.46 -26.13
C ASP A 219 20.32 7.24 -25.12
N MET A 220 19.93 7.20 -23.84
CA MET A 220 20.78 7.66 -22.75
C MET A 220 21.73 6.55 -22.28
N LYS A 221 23.01 6.92 -22.15
CA LYS A 221 24.04 6.03 -21.60
C LYS A 221 24.08 6.13 -20.08
N HIS A 222 24.04 4.98 -19.42
CA HIS A 222 24.20 4.88 -17.98
C HIS A 222 25.63 4.53 -17.59
N GLY A 223 26.06 5.05 -16.45
CA GLY A 223 27.43 4.87 -15.95
C GLY A 223 27.54 4.38 -14.52
N ALA A 224 26.42 4.20 -13.82
CA ALA A 224 26.42 3.74 -12.45
C ALA A 224 26.66 2.23 -12.36
N ASP A 225 27.39 1.83 -11.32
CA ASP A 225 27.45 0.45 -10.86
C ASP A 225 26.04 -0.06 -10.52
N PRO A 226 25.76 -1.37 -10.68
CA PRO A 226 24.46 -1.90 -10.32
C PRO A 226 24.20 -1.79 -8.82
N ASP A 227 22.95 -1.49 -8.47
CA ASP A 227 22.48 -1.61 -7.10
C ASP A 227 22.41 -3.09 -6.71
N LYS A 228 23.03 -3.44 -5.59
CA LYS A 228 23.02 -4.79 -5.04
C LYS A 228 21.95 -4.91 -3.97
N SER A 229 20.93 -5.71 -4.20
CA SER A 229 19.82 -5.92 -3.26
C SER A 229 19.54 -7.40 -3.04
N LYS A 230 18.78 -7.73 -1.98
CA LYS A 230 18.34 -9.10 -1.72
C LYS A 230 17.33 -9.51 -2.79
N ASP A 231 17.43 -10.74 -3.28
CA ASP A 231 16.45 -11.35 -4.18
C ASP A 231 15.18 -11.69 -3.40
N PRO A 232 14.07 -10.96 -3.59
CA PRO A 232 12.82 -11.29 -2.91
C PRO A 232 12.14 -12.52 -3.53
N MET A 233 12.60 -12.98 -4.70
CA MET A 233 12.01 -14.09 -5.44
C MET A 233 12.72 -15.42 -5.19
N LYS A 234 13.78 -15.44 -4.37
CA LYS A 234 14.55 -16.66 -4.09
C LYS A 234 14.77 -16.86 -2.60
N ASP A 235 14.65 -18.12 -2.19
CA ASP A 235 14.96 -18.56 -0.84
C ASP A 235 16.42 -18.28 -0.48
N MET A 236 16.67 -18.13 0.82
CA MET A 236 18.03 -18.01 1.34
C MET A 236 18.85 -19.25 0.99
N LYS A 237 20.01 -19.07 0.34
CA LYS A 237 20.99 -20.15 0.17
C LYS A 237 21.95 -20.12 1.35
N HIS A 238 22.13 -21.27 2.01
CA HIS A 238 23.00 -21.42 3.18
C HIS A 238 22.70 -20.42 4.33
N GLY A 239 21.44 -20.03 4.49
CA GLY A 239 21.02 -19.06 5.53
C GLY A 239 21.37 -17.59 5.21
N ALA A 240 21.91 -17.30 4.01
CA ALA A 240 22.15 -15.94 3.56
C ALA A 240 21.18 -15.57 2.42
N PRO A 241 20.63 -14.34 2.42
CA PRO A 241 19.82 -13.86 1.31
C PRO A 241 20.67 -13.81 0.05
N GLN A 242 20.14 -14.35 -1.05
CA GLN A 242 20.80 -14.25 -2.33
C GLN A 242 20.81 -12.77 -2.76
N MET A 243 21.97 -12.26 -3.16
CA MET A 243 22.10 -10.89 -3.61
C MET A 243 22.03 -10.84 -5.14
N VAL A 244 21.32 -9.85 -5.67
CA VAL A 244 21.12 -9.63 -7.09
C VAL A 244 21.51 -8.20 -7.44
N ASN A 245 22.21 -8.04 -8.55
CA ASN A 245 22.62 -6.76 -9.10
C ASN A 245 21.53 -6.27 -10.06
N THR A 246 21.02 -5.06 -9.85
CA THR A 246 20.04 -4.42 -10.71
C THR A 246 20.57 -3.06 -11.13
N PHE A 247 20.67 -2.83 -12.45
CA PHE A 247 21.04 -1.51 -12.94
C PHE A 247 19.86 -0.55 -12.90
N ALA A 248 20.14 0.75 -12.81
CA ALA A 248 19.13 1.79 -12.86
C ALA A 248 18.24 1.64 -14.11
N PHE A 249 16.94 1.81 -13.94
CA PHE A 249 15.92 1.71 -15.00
C PHE A 249 15.87 0.37 -15.74
N GLN A 250 16.44 -0.69 -15.15
CA GLN A 250 16.29 -2.05 -15.63
C GLN A 250 15.29 -2.84 -14.77
N PRO A 251 14.63 -3.87 -15.36
CA PRO A 251 13.92 -4.85 -14.55
C PRO A 251 14.83 -5.46 -13.48
N PHE A 252 14.24 -5.92 -12.38
CA PHE A 252 14.98 -6.52 -11.27
C PHE A 252 15.95 -7.63 -11.76
N GLY A 253 17.22 -7.52 -11.35
CA GLY A 253 18.26 -8.47 -11.72
C GLY A 253 18.75 -8.40 -13.16
N LYS A 254 18.41 -7.35 -13.91
CA LYS A 254 18.87 -7.13 -15.28
C LYS A 254 19.95 -6.05 -15.34
N THR A 255 20.82 -6.24 -16.33
CA THR A 255 21.85 -5.29 -16.75
C THR A 255 21.45 -4.70 -18.10
N PRO A 256 21.80 -3.44 -18.39
CA PRO A 256 21.63 -2.87 -19.73
C PRO A 256 22.51 -3.64 -20.74
N PRO A 257 22.26 -3.46 -22.06
CA PRO A 257 23.14 -3.99 -23.11
C PRO A 257 24.58 -3.47 -22.97
N ASP A 258 25.53 -4.09 -23.68
CA ASP A 258 26.97 -3.80 -23.56
C ASP A 258 27.35 -2.35 -23.92
N ASP A 259 26.50 -1.64 -24.68
CA ASP A 259 26.65 -0.21 -24.99
C ASP A 259 26.26 0.71 -23.80
N GLY A 260 25.68 0.14 -22.74
CA GLY A 260 25.19 0.84 -21.56
C GLY A 260 23.96 1.71 -21.81
N ALA A 261 23.32 1.59 -22.98
CA ALA A 261 22.19 2.44 -23.36
C ALA A 261 20.86 1.86 -22.86
N VAL A 262 20.03 2.73 -22.28
CA VAL A 262 18.63 2.42 -22.01
C VAL A 262 17.78 3.15 -23.04
N ARG A 263 17.10 2.36 -23.87
CA ARG A 263 16.26 2.89 -24.94
C ARG A 263 15.04 3.59 -24.35
N GLY A 264 14.76 4.78 -24.87
CA GLY A 264 13.54 5.52 -24.54
C GLY A 264 12.27 4.74 -24.90
N MET A 265 11.22 4.96 -24.12
CA MET A 265 9.90 4.38 -24.37
C MET A 265 8.83 5.45 -24.09
N VAL A 266 7.78 5.50 -24.90
CA VAL A 266 6.69 6.48 -24.69
C VAL A 266 6.00 6.29 -23.34
N LYS A 267 5.74 5.03 -22.94
CA LYS A 267 5.13 4.71 -21.63
C LYS A 267 6.23 4.61 -20.56
N ALA A 268 6.85 5.74 -20.23
CA ALA A 268 7.92 5.83 -19.24
C ALA A 268 7.49 6.57 -17.97
N ASN A 269 8.14 6.23 -16.85
CA ASN A 269 7.98 6.93 -15.58
C ASN A 269 8.66 8.30 -15.61
N GLY A 270 8.24 9.22 -14.72
CA GLY A 270 8.86 10.54 -14.62
C GLY A 270 8.62 11.42 -15.85
N THR A 271 7.52 11.19 -16.55
CA THR A 271 7.11 11.93 -17.76
C THR A 271 5.74 12.57 -17.60
N ILE A 272 5.49 13.62 -18.37
CA ILE A 272 4.15 14.09 -18.70
C ILE A 272 3.87 13.61 -20.12
N LEU A 273 2.78 12.86 -20.29
CA LEU A 273 2.35 12.34 -21.58
C LEU A 273 1.24 13.23 -22.19
N ARG A 274 1.22 13.33 -23.51
CA ARG A 274 0.15 13.98 -24.27
C ARG A 274 -0.46 12.98 -25.24
N MET A 275 -1.78 13.02 -25.38
CA MET A 275 -2.53 12.19 -26.33
C MET A 275 -3.81 12.92 -26.75
N ASN A 276 -4.39 12.47 -27.86
CA ASN A 276 -5.75 12.86 -28.23
C ASN A 276 -6.77 12.30 -27.19
N PRO A 277 -7.97 12.89 -27.06
CA PRO A 277 -9.00 12.39 -26.14
C PRO A 277 -9.45 10.94 -26.40
N ASP A 278 -9.28 10.45 -27.64
CA ASP A 278 -9.53 9.06 -28.03
C ASP A 278 -8.37 8.10 -27.71
N GLY A 279 -7.29 8.61 -27.12
CA GLY A 279 -6.08 7.86 -26.76
C GLY A 279 -5.06 7.69 -27.89
N SER A 280 -5.34 8.17 -29.11
CA SER A 280 -4.39 8.16 -30.22
C SER A 280 -3.26 9.19 -30.05
N ASN A 281 -2.19 9.05 -30.81
CA ASN A 281 -1.03 9.96 -30.81
C ASN A 281 -0.42 10.19 -29.42
N LEU A 282 -0.30 9.12 -28.63
CA LEU A 282 0.40 9.17 -27.34
C LEU A 282 1.88 9.50 -27.57
N GLU A 283 2.36 10.56 -26.93
CA GLU A 283 3.75 11.01 -26.97
C GLU A 283 4.22 11.50 -25.59
N VAL A 284 5.55 11.52 -25.40
CA VAL A 284 6.18 12.19 -24.26
C VAL A 284 6.17 13.69 -24.52
N TYR A 285 5.51 14.47 -23.65
CA TYR A 285 5.47 15.93 -23.76
C TYR A 285 6.63 16.59 -23.03
N ALA A 286 6.99 16.07 -21.85
CA ALA A 286 8.11 16.52 -21.01
C ALA A 286 8.57 15.37 -20.12
N TRP A 287 9.83 15.40 -19.66
CA TRP A 287 10.41 14.28 -18.91
C TRP A 287 11.47 14.72 -17.90
N GLY A 288 11.94 13.80 -17.06
CA GLY A 288 12.87 14.14 -15.98
C GLY A 288 12.20 14.79 -14.78
N LEU A 289 10.93 14.46 -14.54
CA LEU A 289 10.19 14.83 -13.33
C LEU A 289 10.20 13.63 -12.37
N ARG A 290 10.22 13.86 -11.05
CA ARG A 290 10.24 12.74 -10.10
C ARG A 290 8.84 12.17 -9.87
N ASN A 291 7.93 13.04 -9.45
CA ASN A 291 6.55 12.75 -9.10
C ASN A 291 5.68 14.01 -9.33
N PRO A 292 5.37 14.36 -10.60
CA PRO A 292 4.56 15.54 -10.95
C PRO A 292 3.09 15.32 -10.55
N PHE A 293 2.79 15.49 -9.26
CA PHE A 293 1.52 15.12 -8.64
C PHE A 293 0.36 16.03 -9.07
N GLY A 294 0.63 17.32 -9.26
CA GLY A 294 -0.32 18.29 -9.79
C GLY A 294 0.14 18.80 -11.13
N VAL A 295 -0.69 18.69 -12.17
CA VAL A 295 -0.42 19.26 -13.50
C VAL A 295 -1.65 20.03 -13.96
N MET A 296 -1.48 21.29 -14.36
CA MET A 296 -2.59 22.09 -14.89
C MET A 296 -2.14 23.22 -15.80
N TRP A 297 -3.03 23.61 -16.71
CA TRP A 297 -2.89 24.86 -17.46
C TRP A 297 -3.25 26.05 -16.59
N GLY A 298 -2.38 27.06 -16.56
CA GLY A 298 -2.65 28.36 -15.96
C GLY A 298 -3.52 29.25 -16.84
N PRO A 299 -4.04 30.36 -16.29
CA PRO A 299 -4.85 31.32 -17.05
C PRO A 299 -4.06 32.08 -18.13
N ASP A 300 -2.74 32.04 -18.06
CA ASP A 300 -1.81 32.60 -19.04
C ASP A 300 -1.48 31.64 -20.20
N GLY A 301 -2.09 30.45 -20.21
CA GLY A 301 -1.87 29.45 -21.25
C GLY A 301 -0.60 28.62 -21.07
N LYS A 302 0.11 28.76 -19.94
CA LYS A 302 1.28 27.93 -19.62
C LYS A 302 0.89 26.66 -18.87
N LEU A 303 1.66 25.59 -19.05
CA LEU A 303 1.48 24.35 -18.30
C LEU A 303 2.34 24.40 -17.03
N TYR A 304 1.74 24.12 -15.88
CA TYR A 304 2.43 24.07 -14.59
C TYR A 304 2.44 22.65 -14.04
N ALA A 305 3.54 22.29 -13.36
CA ALA A 305 3.60 21.05 -12.59
C ALA A 305 4.15 21.28 -11.19
N ALA A 306 3.47 20.75 -10.18
CA ALA A 306 3.99 20.58 -8.83
C ALA A 306 4.60 19.18 -8.74
N ASP A 307 5.89 19.12 -8.46
CA ASP A 307 6.70 17.92 -8.47
C ASP A 307 7.32 17.69 -7.09
N ASN A 308 7.17 16.48 -6.54
CA ASN A 308 7.77 16.18 -5.24
C ASN A 308 9.24 15.81 -5.36
N GLY A 309 10.09 16.41 -4.53
CA GLY A 309 11.51 16.13 -4.42
C GLY A 309 11.81 14.74 -3.87
N TYR A 310 13.08 14.33 -3.94
CA TYR A 310 13.54 13.01 -3.48
C TYR A 310 13.31 12.78 -1.98
N ASP A 311 13.28 11.51 -1.62
CA ASP A 311 13.24 11.08 -0.23
C ASP A 311 14.60 10.55 0.20
N GLU A 312 14.93 10.70 1.48
CA GLU A 312 16.14 10.19 2.11
C GLU A 312 15.99 8.70 2.49
N ARG A 313 15.74 7.85 1.47
CA ARG A 313 15.51 6.41 1.64
C ARG A 313 15.94 5.61 0.41
N GLY A 314 16.02 4.28 0.57
CA GLY A 314 16.30 3.34 -0.51
C GLY A 314 17.79 3.14 -0.76
N SER A 315 18.14 2.60 -1.94
CA SER A 315 19.53 2.33 -2.34
C SER A 315 20.32 3.61 -2.67
N ARG A 316 19.62 4.67 -3.06
CA ARG A 316 20.18 5.99 -3.40
C ARG A 316 19.44 7.11 -2.65
N PRO A 317 19.61 7.20 -1.32
CA PRO A 317 18.95 8.21 -0.51
C PRO A 317 19.48 9.60 -0.89
N ILE A 318 18.59 10.58 -1.05
CA ILE A 318 18.91 11.97 -1.37
C ILE A 318 18.20 12.85 -0.35
N ALA A 319 18.96 13.52 0.52
CA ALA A 319 18.40 14.38 1.56
C ALA A 319 18.04 15.76 1.00
N ASN A 320 17.20 16.50 1.73
CA ASN A 320 16.91 17.93 1.52
C ASN A 320 16.49 18.34 0.09
N ALA A 321 16.08 17.40 -0.75
CA ALA A 321 15.60 17.70 -2.09
C ALA A 321 14.30 18.53 -1.99
N PRO A 322 14.25 19.72 -2.62
CA PRO A 322 13.06 20.55 -2.57
C PRO A 322 11.94 19.95 -3.42
N ASP A 323 10.70 20.18 -3.01
CA ASP A 323 9.58 20.11 -3.94
C ASP A 323 9.67 21.30 -4.90
N CYS A 324 9.18 21.15 -6.13
CA CYS A 324 9.35 22.18 -7.17
C CYS A 324 8.01 22.52 -7.83
N LEU A 325 7.82 23.81 -8.13
CA LEU A 325 6.83 24.26 -9.10
C LEU A 325 7.56 24.56 -10.41
N TRP A 326 7.10 23.95 -11.48
CA TRP A 326 7.70 24.05 -12.81
C TRP A 326 6.76 24.76 -13.78
N GLU A 327 7.34 25.57 -14.68
CA GLU A 327 6.74 25.85 -15.98
C GLU A 327 7.15 24.72 -16.94
N ILE A 328 6.18 23.98 -17.46
CA ILE A 328 6.38 22.84 -18.34
C ILE A 328 6.47 23.29 -19.80
N LYS A 329 7.60 22.97 -20.43
CA LYS A 329 7.90 23.21 -21.84
C LYS A 329 7.95 21.88 -22.57
N LYS A 330 7.50 21.89 -23.81
CA LYS A 330 7.55 20.71 -24.67
C LYS A 330 9.02 20.27 -24.86
N ASP A 331 9.24 18.96 -24.79
CA ASP A 331 10.51 18.26 -25.04
C ASP A 331 11.64 18.59 -24.04
N ALA A 332 11.36 19.38 -23.00
CA ALA A 332 12.34 19.78 -21.99
C ALA A 332 12.57 18.68 -20.93
N TRP A 333 13.78 18.70 -20.36
CA TRP A 333 14.22 17.80 -19.29
C TRP A 333 14.32 18.52 -17.95
N TYR A 334 13.72 17.95 -16.90
CA TYR A 334 13.57 18.59 -15.59
C TYR A 334 14.54 18.07 -14.51
N GLY A 335 15.47 17.20 -14.90
CA GLY A 335 16.62 16.84 -14.07
C GLY A 335 16.57 15.47 -13.38
N PHE A 336 15.40 14.90 -13.12
CA PHE A 336 15.31 13.54 -12.57
C PHE A 336 15.94 12.51 -13.55
N PRO A 337 16.73 11.54 -13.05
CA PRO A 337 16.97 11.18 -11.63
C PRO A 337 18.21 11.82 -10.97
N ASP A 338 18.95 12.67 -11.68
CA ASP A 338 20.30 13.07 -11.27
C ASP A 338 20.40 14.50 -10.76
N TYR A 339 19.31 15.26 -10.86
CA TYR A 339 19.20 16.61 -10.34
C TYR A 339 17.94 16.71 -9.46
N ALA A 340 18.03 17.56 -8.44
CA ALA A 340 16.94 17.98 -7.58
C ALA A 340 16.85 19.51 -7.64
N GLY A 341 15.72 20.06 -8.12
CA GLY A 341 15.55 21.51 -8.27
C GLY A 341 16.59 22.18 -9.18
N GLY A 342 17.09 21.47 -10.19
CA GLY A 342 18.13 21.97 -11.11
C GLY A 342 19.56 21.89 -10.57
N ILE A 343 19.78 21.30 -9.39
CA ILE A 343 21.11 21.10 -8.79
C ILE A 343 21.46 19.60 -8.85
N PRO A 344 22.71 19.22 -9.23
CA PRO A 344 23.11 17.81 -9.25
C PRO A 344 22.97 17.18 -7.86
N VAL A 345 22.49 15.94 -7.80
CA VAL A 345 22.28 15.25 -6.50
C VAL A 345 23.60 14.94 -5.76
N THR A 346 24.75 15.08 -6.43
CA THR A 346 26.08 14.96 -5.82
C THR A 346 26.50 16.21 -5.03
N ASP A 347 25.73 17.30 -5.09
CA ASP A 347 25.97 18.49 -4.30
C ASP A 347 25.89 18.18 -2.79
N ALA A 348 26.75 18.81 -2.00
CA ALA A 348 26.88 18.51 -0.57
C ALA A 348 25.58 18.73 0.22
N GLN A 349 24.68 19.60 -0.24
CA GLN A 349 23.39 19.83 0.42
C GLN A 349 22.46 18.62 0.41
N PHE A 350 22.66 17.70 -0.55
CA PHE A 350 21.84 16.51 -0.72
C PHE A 350 22.44 15.25 -0.08
N GLN A 351 23.57 15.41 0.62
CA GLN A 351 24.21 14.34 1.36
C GLN A 351 23.26 13.82 2.46
N PRO A 352 22.91 12.52 2.44
CA PRO A 352 22.07 11.93 3.46
C PRO A 352 22.83 11.77 4.79
N GLU A 353 22.08 11.81 5.89
CA GLU A 353 22.57 11.50 7.24
C GLU A 353 22.99 10.03 7.33
N GLN A 354 22.25 9.15 6.64
CA GLN A 354 22.51 7.71 6.62
C GLN A 354 22.48 7.16 5.19
N GLY A 355 23.43 6.27 4.90
CA GLY A 355 23.57 5.63 3.60
C GLY A 355 24.70 6.21 2.75
N PRO A 356 24.84 5.72 1.50
CA PRO A 356 25.91 6.19 0.62
C PRO A 356 25.64 7.61 0.13
N ALA A 357 26.72 8.35 -0.15
CA ALA A 357 26.63 9.61 -0.88
C ALA A 357 25.97 9.38 -2.26
N PRO A 358 25.06 10.26 -2.72
CA PRO A 358 24.45 10.11 -4.03
C PRO A 358 25.51 10.17 -5.14
N LYS A 359 25.36 9.30 -6.15
CA LYS A 359 26.18 9.30 -7.37
C LYS A 359 25.29 9.57 -8.58
N MET A 360 25.82 10.15 -9.64
CA MET A 360 25.11 10.29 -10.93
C MET A 360 24.81 8.92 -11.54
N LEU A 361 23.63 8.75 -12.14
CA LEU A 361 23.23 7.52 -12.83
C LEU A 361 23.46 7.61 -14.34
N MET A 362 23.24 8.79 -14.92
CA MET A 362 23.42 9.08 -16.34
C MET A 362 24.82 9.63 -16.60
N ARG A 363 25.41 9.25 -17.73
CA ARG A 363 26.70 9.78 -18.19
C ARG A 363 26.52 11.07 -18.98
N ASP A 364 25.60 11.04 -19.94
CA ASP A 364 25.31 12.14 -20.85
C ASP A 364 24.03 12.83 -20.37
N VAL A 365 24.17 13.84 -19.51
CA VAL A 365 23.02 14.58 -18.95
C VAL A 365 22.66 15.76 -19.86
N PRO A 366 21.38 15.91 -20.27
CA PRO A 366 20.91 17.12 -20.93
C PRO A 366 21.03 18.35 -20.01
N MET A 367 20.75 19.55 -20.53
CA MET A 367 20.61 20.71 -19.67
C MET A 367 19.27 20.64 -18.94
N ALA A 368 19.30 20.55 -17.60
CA ALA A 368 18.09 20.57 -16.79
C ALA A 368 17.45 21.96 -16.79
N GLU A 369 16.12 22.01 -16.90
CA GLU A 369 15.35 23.22 -16.66
C GLU A 369 15.50 23.68 -15.20
N LYS A 370 15.29 24.99 -14.98
CA LYS A 370 15.26 25.57 -13.64
C LYS A 370 13.82 25.61 -13.12
N PRO A 371 13.59 25.32 -11.83
CA PRO A 371 12.27 25.44 -11.25
C PRO A 371 11.83 26.90 -11.31
N LEU A 372 10.53 27.11 -11.55
CA LEU A 372 9.94 28.43 -11.38
C LEU A 372 10.09 28.85 -9.92
N LEU A 373 9.90 27.90 -9.01
CA LEU A 373 10.06 28.08 -7.58
C LEU A 373 10.39 26.74 -6.91
N THR A 374 11.32 26.76 -5.96
CA THR A 374 11.54 25.67 -5.02
C THR A 374 10.71 25.87 -3.76
N LEU A 375 10.12 24.79 -3.27
CA LEU A 375 9.33 24.72 -2.04
C LEU A 375 10.14 23.95 -0.98
N GLY A 376 9.68 24.00 0.27
CA GLY A 376 10.34 23.30 1.37
C GLY A 376 10.51 21.80 1.08
N PRO A 377 11.64 21.18 1.49
CA PRO A 377 11.84 19.75 1.32
C PRO A 377 10.70 18.92 1.93
N HIS A 378 10.25 17.92 1.18
CA HIS A 378 9.17 17.00 1.57
C HIS A 378 7.84 17.68 1.96
N ALA A 379 7.61 18.93 1.54
CA ALA A 379 6.38 19.66 1.88
C ALA A 379 5.11 19.01 1.28
N GLY A 380 5.28 18.14 0.27
CA GLY A 380 4.21 17.37 -0.36
C GLY A 380 3.38 18.20 -1.33
N ALA A 381 4.02 19.00 -2.18
CA ALA A 381 3.37 19.77 -3.23
C ALA A 381 2.45 18.88 -4.07
N ALA A 382 1.17 19.20 -4.12
CA ALA A 382 0.15 18.37 -4.77
C ALA A 382 -0.64 19.17 -5.80
N LYS A 383 -1.97 19.12 -5.76
CA LYS A 383 -2.79 19.79 -6.79
C LYS A 383 -2.95 21.28 -6.49
N MET A 384 -3.07 22.06 -7.54
CA MET A 384 -3.17 23.52 -7.51
C MET A 384 -4.38 24.03 -8.30
N ASP A 385 -4.73 25.30 -8.09
CA ASP A 385 -5.70 26.05 -8.90
C ASP A 385 -5.43 27.56 -8.78
N PHE A 386 -5.93 28.35 -9.74
CA PHE A 386 -5.78 29.80 -9.75
C PHE A 386 -7.06 30.48 -9.29
N SER A 387 -6.93 31.52 -8.45
CA SER A 387 -8.05 32.41 -8.15
C SER A 387 -8.40 33.22 -9.40
N ARG A 388 -9.66 33.17 -9.80
CA ARG A 388 -10.17 33.84 -11.01
C ARG A 388 -11.13 34.99 -10.70
N ASN A 389 -11.56 35.13 -9.44
CA ASN A 389 -12.61 36.06 -9.04
C ASN A 389 -12.13 37.02 -7.94
N ALA A 390 -12.28 38.32 -8.19
CA ALA A 390 -11.92 39.38 -7.24
C ALA A 390 -12.74 39.35 -5.94
N THR A 391 -13.96 38.79 -5.95
CA THR A 391 -14.79 38.60 -4.75
C THR A 391 -14.11 37.68 -3.74
N PHE A 392 -13.52 36.57 -4.18
CA PHE A 392 -12.70 35.73 -3.29
C PHE A 392 -11.41 36.46 -2.89
N GLY A 393 -10.84 37.24 -3.82
CA GLY A 393 -9.58 37.94 -3.66
C GLY A 393 -8.43 37.21 -4.34
N PHE A 394 -7.25 37.84 -4.35
CA PHE A 394 -6.02 37.26 -4.90
C PHE A 394 -6.14 36.81 -6.37
N LYS A 395 -6.97 37.51 -7.15
CA LYS A 395 -7.22 37.16 -8.56
C LYS A 395 -5.89 37.06 -9.32
N GLY A 396 -5.71 35.98 -10.07
CA GLY A 396 -4.48 35.69 -10.81
C GLY A 396 -3.44 34.90 -10.03
N GLN A 397 -3.56 34.78 -8.70
CA GLN A 397 -2.60 34.04 -7.89
C GLN A 397 -2.93 32.55 -7.79
N LEU A 398 -1.88 31.74 -7.63
CA LEU A 398 -1.93 30.29 -7.56
C LEU A 398 -2.11 29.82 -6.12
N PHE A 399 -2.95 28.83 -5.91
CA PHE A 399 -3.16 28.16 -4.64
C PHE A 399 -2.69 26.72 -4.79
N LEU A 400 -1.80 26.27 -3.91
CA LEU A 400 -1.17 24.96 -3.98
C LEU A 400 -1.40 24.20 -2.66
N ALA A 401 -1.99 23.01 -2.77
CA ALA A 401 -2.10 22.10 -1.64
C ALA A 401 -0.72 21.47 -1.33
N MET A 402 -0.34 21.51 -0.05
CA MET A 402 0.87 20.91 0.49
C MET A 402 0.47 19.79 1.46
N VAL A 403 0.57 18.54 1.02
CA VAL A 403 0.14 17.32 1.74
C VAL A 403 0.85 17.16 3.09
N GLY A 404 2.07 17.68 3.19
CA GLY A 404 2.91 17.56 4.36
C GLY A 404 3.76 16.31 4.37
N ASP A 405 4.90 16.41 5.06
CA ASP A 405 5.90 15.34 5.08
C ASP A 405 5.37 14.03 5.69
N MET A 406 6.11 12.95 5.46
CA MET A 406 5.85 11.66 6.10
C MET A 406 7.06 11.23 6.95
N LYS A 407 7.76 12.17 7.58
CA LYS A 407 8.96 11.85 8.36
C LYS A 407 8.61 10.90 9.53
N PRO A 408 9.44 9.88 9.81
CA PRO A 408 10.81 9.71 9.28
C PRO A 408 10.93 8.84 8.01
N ILE A 409 9.86 8.67 7.20
CA ILE A 409 9.95 7.94 5.91
C ILE A 409 10.67 8.77 4.84
N THR A 410 10.33 10.06 4.74
CA THR A 410 10.76 10.93 3.63
C THR A 410 12.07 11.66 3.93
N GLY A 411 12.36 11.94 5.21
CA GLY A 411 13.58 12.63 5.65
C GLY A 411 13.78 12.49 7.16
N ARG A 412 14.96 12.89 7.65
CA ARG A 412 15.38 12.65 9.04
C ARG A 412 15.33 13.87 9.97
N ASN A 413 15.28 15.08 9.43
CA ASN A 413 15.19 16.29 10.26
C ASN A 413 13.89 16.38 11.10
N GLU A 414 13.94 17.09 12.23
CA GLU A 414 12.80 17.23 13.15
C GLU A 414 11.75 18.23 12.66
N GLU A 415 12.15 19.23 11.88
CA GLU A 415 11.26 20.29 11.41
C GLU A 415 10.21 19.75 10.45
N ARG A 416 8.93 20.01 10.72
CA ARG A 416 7.83 19.56 9.86
C ARG A 416 7.55 20.56 8.74
N SER A 417 7.24 20.04 7.55
CA SER A 417 6.99 20.84 6.35
C SER A 417 5.64 20.48 5.71
N GLY A 418 4.93 21.47 5.16
CA GLY A 418 3.61 21.34 4.53
C GLY A 418 2.43 21.35 5.52
N PHE A 419 1.46 20.45 5.31
CA PHE A 419 0.19 20.38 6.07
C PHE A 419 -0.63 21.68 5.93
N GLU A 420 -0.65 22.24 4.72
CA GLU A 420 -1.23 23.57 4.46
C GLU A 420 -1.64 23.76 3.01
N VAL A 421 -2.34 24.86 2.74
CA VAL A 421 -2.44 25.44 1.40
C VAL A 421 -1.60 26.71 1.40
N VAL A 422 -0.70 26.83 0.42
CA VAL A 422 0.04 28.06 0.16
C VAL A 422 -0.56 28.82 -1.01
N ARG A 423 -0.43 30.13 -0.96
CA ARG A 423 -0.73 31.05 -2.06
C ARG A 423 0.57 31.56 -2.64
N ILE A 424 0.67 31.56 -3.96
CA ILE A 424 1.86 31.95 -4.71
C ILE A 424 1.46 33.04 -5.69
N ASP A 425 2.14 34.17 -5.60
CA ASP A 425 2.04 35.24 -6.58
C ASP A 425 2.93 34.88 -7.80
N PRO A 426 2.37 34.66 -9.00
CA PRO A 426 3.14 34.17 -10.14
C PRO A 426 4.08 35.22 -10.76
N GLU A 427 3.91 36.52 -10.45
CA GLU A 427 4.78 37.59 -10.95
C GLU A 427 6.00 37.77 -10.05
N THR A 428 5.77 37.80 -8.73
CA THR A 428 6.82 38.03 -7.72
C THR A 428 7.43 36.74 -7.17
N LEU A 429 6.79 35.60 -7.43
CA LEU A 429 7.12 34.28 -6.88
C LEU A 429 7.06 34.21 -5.34
N LYS A 430 6.40 35.18 -4.71
CA LYS A 430 6.22 35.21 -3.26
C LYS A 430 5.27 34.10 -2.81
N VAL A 431 5.70 33.30 -1.85
CA VAL A 431 4.91 32.24 -1.22
C VAL A 431 4.38 32.71 0.12
N GLU A 432 3.08 32.54 0.36
CA GLU A 432 2.43 32.89 1.61
C GLU A 432 1.51 31.75 2.08
N THR A 433 1.58 31.36 3.35
CA THR A 433 0.60 30.43 3.93
C THR A 433 -0.80 31.01 3.84
N PHE A 434 -1.73 30.26 3.24
CA PHE A 434 -3.13 30.67 3.12
C PHE A 434 -4.06 29.93 4.08
N PHE A 435 -3.90 28.61 4.21
CA PHE A 435 -4.74 27.79 5.06
C PHE A 435 -3.90 26.75 5.81
N LYS A 436 -3.74 26.95 7.11
CA LYS A 436 -2.96 26.08 8.01
C LYS A 436 -3.59 26.05 9.40
N ALA A 437 -3.36 24.96 10.13
CA ALA A 437 -3.73 24.90 11.53
C ALA A 437 -3.01 25.98 12.35
N LYS A 438 -3.75 26.66 13.24
CA LYS A 438 -3.15 27.59 14.21
C LYS A 438 -2.33 26.82 15.22
N LYS A 439 -1.25 27.41 15.76
CA LYS A 439 -0.41 26.79 16.81
C LYS A 439 -1.23 26.32 18.02
N SER A 440 -2.22 27.09 18.45
CA SER A 440 -3.11 26.74 19.56
C SER A 440 -4.11 25.61 19.26
N ALA A 441 -4.25 25.22 18.00
CA ALA A 441 -5.15 24.16 17.53
C ALA A 441 -4.38 22.91 17.07
N LEU A 442 -3.07 22.84 17.32
CA LEU A 442 -2.26 21.66 17.07
C LEU A 442 -2.54 20.57 18.12
N GLY A 443 -2.35 19.33 17.70
CA GLY A 443 -2.37 18.17 18.60
C GLY A 443 -1.23 18.19 19.65
N PRO A 444 -1.18 17.17 20.53
CA PRO A 444 -0.07 16.99 21.44
C PRO A 444 1.24 16.74 20.68
N LYS A 445 2.36 16.90 21.38
CA LYS A 445 3.71 16.73 20.80
C LYS A 445 3.83 15.38 20.08
N GLY A 446 4.30 15.39 18.84
CA GLY A 446 4.42 14.22 17.96
C GLY A 446 3.16 13.87 17.14
N LEU A 447 2.01 14.47 17.45
CA LEU A 447 0.73 14.30 16.74
C LEU A 447 0.14 15.63 16.26
N GLU A 448 0.96 16.70 16.22
CA GLU A 448 0.53 18.08 15.96
C GLU A 448 -0.29 18.20 14.66
N TYR A 449 0.15 17.51 13.61
CA TYR A 449 -0.46 17.47 12.27
C TYR A 449 -1.52 16.36 12.11
N VAL A 450 -1.63 15.44 13.08
CA VAL A 450 -2.55 14.28 13.03
C VAL A 450 -3.87 14.64 13.69
N THR A 451 -3.83 15.22 14.88
CA THR A 451 -5.02 15.49 15.70
C THR A 451 -5.39 16.97 15.74
N THR A 452 -4.99 17.74 14.73
CA THR A 452 -5.38 19.17 14.63
C THR A 452 -6.83 19.34 14.21
N ALA A 453 -7.42 20.46 14.65
CA ALA A 453 -8.73 20.96 14.21
C ALA A 453 -8.67 21.71 12.86
N GLY A 454 -7.47 22.00 12.34
CA GLY A 454 -7.27 22.61 11.02
C GLY A 454 -7.05 21.58 9.91
N PRO A 455 -6.50 22.02 8.75
CA PRO A 455 -6.08 21.09 7.72
C PRO A 455 -5.02 20.13 8.25
N ARG A 456 -5.12 18.86 7.83
CA ARG A 456 -4.16 17.81 8.16
C ARG A 456 -3.31 17.54 6.95
N ARG A 457 -3.86 16.96 5.89
CA ARG A 457 -3.11 16.63 4.66
C ARG A 457 -3.88 17.10 3.42
N PRO A 458 -3.86 18.40 3.10
CA PRO A 458 -4.43 18.93 1.87
C PRO A 458 -3.81 18.27 0.64
N VAL A 459 -4.62 17.66 -0.23
CA VAL A 459 -4.17 17.00 -1.46
C VAL A 459 -4.50 17.81 -2.71
N GLY A 460 -5.56 18.61 -2.65
CA GLY A 460 -5.90 19.45 -3.78
C GLY A 460 -6.83 20.59 -3.43
N VAL A 461 -6.73 21.62 -4.25
CA VAL A 461 -7.59 22.79 -4.20
C VAL A 461 -8.32 22.96 -5.53
N ARG A 462 -9.54 23.49 -5.47
CA ARG A 462 -10.32 23.84 -6.67
C ARG A 462 -11.26 25.00 -6.36
N PHE A 463 -11.22 26.02 -7.17
CA PHE A 463 -12.22 27.09 -7.11
C PHE A 463 -13.55 26.62 -7.67
N SER A 464 -14.65 27.07 -7.06
CA SER A 464 -15.99 26.93 -7.63
C SER A 464 -16.05 27.49 -9.05
N PRO A 465 -17.01 27.06 -9.89
CA PRO A 465 -17.16 27.58 -11.25
C PRO A 465 -17.28 29.11 -11.30
N ASP A 466 -17.99 29.72 -10.34
CA ASP A 466 -18.11 31.18 -10.20
C ASP A 466 -16.87 31.84 -9.57
N GLY A 467 -15.92 31.06 -9.08
CA GLY A 467 -14.68 31.50 -8.44
C GLY A 467 -14.85 32.11 -7.04
N LYS A 468 -16.04 32.10 -6.44
CA LYS A 468 -16.30 32.75 -5.15
C LYS A 468 -15.93 31.90 -3.93
N ALA A 469 -15.70 30.61 -4.12
CA ALA A 469 -15.30 29.68 -3.06
C ALA A 469 -14.10 28.85 -3.48
N LEU A 470 -13.20 28.57 -2.54
CA LEU A 470 -12.13 27.59 -2.68
C LEU A 470 -12.51 26.32 -1.94
N TYR A 471 -12.51 25.19 -2.63
CA TYR A 471 -12.64 23.87 -2.02
C TYR A 471 -11.27 23.24 -1.82
N VAL A 472 -11.02 22.68 -0.64
CA VAL A 472 -9.78 21.97 -0.32
C VAL A 472 -10.13 20.55 0.08
N VAL A 473 -9.59 19.57 -0.65
CA VAL A 473 -9.71 18.14 -0.28
C VAL A 473 -8.55 17.80 0.64
N ASP A 474 -8.89 17.31 1.83
CA ASP A 474 -7.96 16.91 2.88
C ASP A 474 -8.08 15.40 3.10
N LEU A 475 -6.96 14.68 2.96
CA LEU A 475 -6.91 13.22 3.16
C LEU A 475 -7.29 12.83 4.60
N GLY A 476 -7.09 13.73 5.56
CA GLY A 476 -7.37 13.51 6.96
C GLY A 476 -6.13 13.10 7.77
N ALA A 477 -6.39 12.47 8.90
CA ALA A 477 -5.36 12.11 9.85
C ALA A 477 -4.55 10.90 9.34
N LEU A 478 -3.23 11.04 9.35
CA LEU A 478 -2.28 9.98 9.05
C LEU A 478 -1.05 10.15 9.94
N ALA A 479 -0.84 9.18 10.82
CA ALA A 479 0.33 9.13 11.68
C ALA A 479 1.41 8.24 11.04
N ILE A 480 2.67 8.53 11.33
CA ILE A 480 3.77 7.62 10.99
C ILE A 480 4.15 6.87 12.26
N THR A 481 3.96 5.55 12.26
CA THR A 481 4.28 4.68 13.40
C THR A 481 5.47 3.81 13.08
N THR A 482 6.38 3.60 14.02
CA THR A 482 7.50 2.66 13.86
C THR A 482 6.99 1.23 14.00
N THR A 483 7.27 0.38 13.02
CA THR A 483 7.00 -1.06 13.05
C THR A 483 8.31 -1.85 12.88
N ALA A 484 8.25 -3.18 12.95
CA ALA A 484 9.41 -4.04 12.77
C ALA A 484 10.10 -3.89 11.39
N ILE A 485 9.38 -3.41 10.38
CA ILE A 485 9.90 -3.16 9.03
C ILE A 485 10.23 -1.67 8.78
N GLY A 486 10.20 -0.85 9.83
CA GLY A 486 10.50 0.57 9.79
C GLY A 486 9.27 1.47 9.93
N PRO A 487 9.44 2.79 9.68
CA PRO A 487 8.35 3.76 9.79
C PRO A 487 7.25 3.47 8.75
N THR A 488 6.00 3.40 9.20
CA THR A 488 4.85 2.99 8.38
C THR A 488 3.71 3.99 8.51
N PRO A 489 3.10 4.44 7.40
CA PRO A 489 1.90 5.27 7.43
C PRO A 489 0.71 4.53 8.04
N ARG A 490 0.00 5.17 8.96
CA ARG A 490 -1.25 4.70 9.57
C ARG A 490 -2.34 5.74 9.34
N PRO A 491 -3.16 5.57 8.28
CA PRO A 491 -4.31 6.44 8.04
C PRO A 491 -5.43 6.14 9.04
N PHE A 492 -6.18 7.17 9.43
CA PHE A 492 -7.35 7.01 10.31
C PHE A 492 -8.64 7.11 9.49
N PRO A 493 -9.49 6.07 9.48
CA PRO A 493 -10.70 6.07 8.68
C PRO A 493 -11.67 7.17 9.13
N ARG A 494 -12.47 7.69 8.18
CA ARG A 494 -13.50 8.73 8.42
C ARG A 494 -12.95 10.06 8.95
N THR A 495 -11.69 10.37 8.66
CA THR A 495 -11.06 11.64 9.07
C THR A 495 -10.81 12.63 7.93
N GLY A 496 -11.02 12.22 6.68
CA GLY A 496 -10.92 13.09 5.51
C GLY A 496 -12.05 14.10 5.44
N VAL A 497 -11.75 15.29 4.95
CA VAL A 497 -12.67 16.45 4.95
C VAL A 497 -12.56 17.18 3.61
N VAL A 498 -13.68 17.73 3.15
CA VAL A 498 -13.68 18.76 2.10
C VAL A 498 -14.02 20.09 2.75
N TRP A 499 -13.03 20.99 2.78
CA TRP A 499 -13.21 22.33 3.30
C TRP A 499 -13.79 23.22 2.22
N ARG A 500 -14.75 24.08 2.59
CA ARG A 500 -15.22 25.19 1.75
C ARG A 500 -14.77 26.50 2.39
N ILE A 501 -13.93 27.25 1.68
CA ILE A 501 -13.42 28.54 2.12
C ILE A 501 -14.10 29.61 1.26
N THR A 502 -14.74 30.56 1.92
CA THR A 502 -15.40 31.71 1.30
C THR A 502 -14.97 32.99 2.01
N ARG A 503 -14.78 34.06 1.25
CA ARG A 503 -14.60 35.39 1.85
C ARG A 503 -15.94 35.85 2.43
N ILE A 504 -15.94 36.24 3.70
CA ILE A 504 -17.07 36.92 4.33
C ILE A 504 -16.73 38.40 4.29
N GLU A 505 -17.62 39.22 3.74
CA GLU A 505 -17.51 40.67 3.89
C GLU A 505 -17.65 40.97 5.38
N SER A 506 -16.60 41.53 5.99
CA SER A 506 -16.68 42.03 7.35
C SER A 506 -17.84 43.02 7.40
N ALA A 507 -18.83 42.77 8.26
CA ALA A 507 -19.72 43.86 8.70
C ALA A 507 -18.80 45.00 9.16
N ALA A 508 -18.99 46.19 8.60
CA ALA A 508 -18.25 47.36 9.04
C ALA A 508 -18.40 47.49 10.56
N PRO A 509 -17.32 47.79 11.30
CA PRO A 509 -17.34 47.87 12.76
C PRO A 509 -18.37 48.88 13.28
#